data_AF-A0A4Y8YD66-F1
#
_entry.id   AF-A0A4Y8YD66-F1
#
_cell.length_a   1.000
_cell.length_b   1.000
_cell.length_c   1.000
_cell.angle_alpha   90.00
_cell.angle_beta   90.00
_cell.angle_gamma   90.00
#
_symmetry.space_group_name_H-M   'P 1'
#
loop_
_entity.id
_entity.type
_entity.pdbx_description
1 polymer ?
#
loop_
_entity_poly.entity_id
_entity_poly.type
_entity_poly.pdbx_seq_one_letter_code
_entity_poly.pdbx_strand_id
1 'polypeptide(L)' 'MTSPITWQKSSFSGSDGEIQCVELAHVDGRILLRESEAPDAIVTTDPAKLRAFIAGVKAGEFDHLI' A
#
# COMPACT_ATOMS: atom_id res chain seq x y z
N MET A 1 -3.80 24.68 -6.60
CA MET A 1 -4.74 23.83 -5.85
C MET A 1 -4.28 22.40 -6.05
N THR A 2 -3.72 21.76 -5.02
CA THR A 2 -3.30 20.36 -5.09
C THR A 2 -4.55 19.49 -5.07
N SER A 3 -4.81 18.74 -6.13
CA SER A 3 -5.91 17.78 -6.14
C SER A 3 -5.73 16.77 -4.99
N PRO A 4 -6.80 16.42 -4.25
CA PRO A 4 -6.69 15.48 -3.14
C PRO A 4 -6.23 14.10 -3.65
N ILE A 5 -5.27 13.51 -2.95
CA ILE A 5 -4.78 12.15 -3.26
C ILE A 5 -5.92 11.17 -3.00
N THR A 6 -6.24 10.36 -4.01
CA THR A 6 -7.29 9.33 -3.91
C THR A 6 -6.66 8.01 -3.47
N TRP A 7 -6.82 7.70 -2.18
CA TRP A 7 -6.35 6.45 -1.59
C TRP A 7 -7.35 5.31 -1.81
N GLN A 8 -6.86 4.17 -2.24
CA GLN A 8 -7.61 2.94 -2.39
C GLN A 8 -7.21 1.97 -1.29
N LYS A 9 -8.15 1.70 -0.38
CA LYS A 9 -8.07 0.65 0.63
C LYS A 9 -8.48 -0.69 0.03
N SER A 10 -7.93 -1.79 0.53
CA SER A 10 -8.35 -3.14 0.13
C SER A 10 -9.76 -3.44 0.63
N SER A 11 -10.60 -4.12 -0.17
CA SER A 11 -11.92 -4.59 0.29
C SER A 11 -11.85 -5.70 1.34
N PHE A 12 -10.67 -6.29 1.54
CA PHE A 12 -10.41 -7.26 2.62
C PHE A 12 -10.08 -6.58 3.96
N SER A 13 -9.95 -5.26 3.96
CA SER A 13 -9.84 -4.46 5.18
C SER A 13 -11.12 -4.60 5.98
N GLY A 14 -11.02 -5.09 7.22
CA GLY A 14 -12.15 -5.50 8.03
C GLY A 14 -13.14 -4.37 8.35
N SER A 15 -14.41 -4.75 8.57
CA SER A 15 -15.46 -3.86 9.07
C SER A 15 -15.59 -3.86 10.60
N ASP A 16 -14.79 -4.71 11.28
CA ASP A 16 -14.88 -5.00 12.71
C ASP A 16 -13.53 -4.68 13.38
N GLY A 17 -13.26 -3.39 13.61
CA GLY A 17 -12.15 -2.93 14.46
C GLY A 17 -10.71 -3.12 13.96
N GLU A 18 -10.45 -3.86 12.88
CA GLU A 18 -9.09 -4.06 12.37
C GLU A 18 -8.64 -2.87 11.50
N ILE A 19 -7.72 -2.06 12.05
CA ILE A 19 -7.27 -0.79 11.47
C ILE A 19 -6.01 -0.96 10.60
N GLN A 20 -5.42 -2.16 10.54
CA GLN A 20 -4.12 -2.44 9.90
C GLN A 20 -4.22 -2.60 8.37
N CYS A 21 -4.73 -1.57 7.71
CA CYS A 21 -5.04 -1.63 6.28
C CYS A 21 -3.96 -0.91 5.47
N VAL A 22 -3.34 -1.63 4.56
CA VAL A 22 -2.46 -1.05 3.54
C VAL A 22 -3.31 -0.36 2.48
N GLU A 23 -2.96 0.89 2.17
CA GLU A 23 -3.63 1.74 1.19
C GLU A 23 -2.67 2.14 0.07
N LEU A 24 -3.19 2.22 -1.16
CA LEU A 24 -2.42 2.61 -2.34
C LEU A 24 -3.02 3.85 -3.01
N ALA A 25 -2.19 4.72 -3.57
CA ALA A 25 -2.64 5.79 -4.45
C ALA A 25 -1.76 5.88 -5.70
N HIS A 26 -2.37 6.19 -6.85
CA HIS A 26 -1.65 6.51 -8.08
C HIS A 26 -1.58 8.03 -8.22
N VAL A 27 -0.37 8.59 -8.24
CA VAL A 27 -0.15 10.04 -8.35
C VAL A 27 1.02 10.27 -9.32
N ASP A 28 0.77 11.02 -10.39
CA ASP A 28 1.79 11.42 -11.37
C ASP A 28 2.69 10.26 -11.87
N GLY A 29 2.09 9.11 -12.18
CA GLY A 29 2.80 7.92 -12.68
C GLY A 29 3.52 7.10 -11.59
N ARG A 30 3.41 7.51 -10.32
CA ARG A 30 3.98 6.82 -9.17
C ARG A 30 2.90 6.12 -8.36
N ILE A 31 3.32 5.16 -7.56
CA ILE A 31 2.50 4.53 -6.54
C ILE A 31 2.94 5.05 -5.18
N LEU A 32 1.98 5.51 -4.39
CA LEU A 32 2.16 5.76 -2.97
C LEU A 32 1.55 4.59 -2.20
N LEU A 33 2.25 4.15 -1.16
CA LEU A 33 1.83 3.10 -0.25
C LEU A 33 1.89 3.67 1.17
N ARG A 34 0.85 3.42 1.96
CA ARG A 34 0.85 3.74 3.40
C ARG A 34 0.04 2.71 4.18
N GLU A 35 0.19 2.76 5.49
CA GLU A 35 -0.66 2.04 6.43
C GLU A 35 -1.66 3.04 7.05
N SER A 36 -2.86 2.57 7.39
CA SER A 36 -3.96 3.42 7.83
C SER A 36 -3.73 4.06 9.20
N GLU A 37 -3.04 3.38 10.13
CA GLU A 37 -2.67 3.90 11.46
C GLU A 37 -1.41 4.78 11.41
N ALA A 38 -0.60 4.67 10.35
CA ALA A 38 0.55 5.52 10.06
C ALA A 38 0.39 6.32 8.75
N PRO A 39 -0.60 7.23 8.63
CA PRO A 39 -0.96 7.89 7.37
C PRO A 39 0.14 8.82 6.81
N ASP A 40 1.07 9.26 7.65
CA ASP A 40 2.21 10.10 7.29
C ASP A 40 3.43 9.30 6.80
N ALA A 41 3.46 7.98 7.05
CA ALA A 41 4.54 7.09 6.61
C ALA A 41 4.28 6.61 5.18
N ILE A 42 4.67 7.42 4.20
CA ILE A 42 4.43 7.15 2.77
C ILE A 42 5.67 6.56 2.11
N VAL A 43 5.54 5.35 1.59
CA VAL A 43 6.52 4.76 0.67
C VAL A 43 6.13 5.13 -0.76
N THR A 44 7.05 5.76 -1.48
CA THR A 44 6.88 6.05 -2.92
C THR A 44 7.58 4.99 -3.74
N THR A 45 6.86 4.40 -4.69
CA THR A 45 7.35 3.39 -5.61
C THR A 45 6.76 3.59 -7.01
N ASP A 46 6.97 2.63 -7.90
CA ASP A 46 6.44 2.61 -9.26
C ASP A 46 5.68 1.30 -9.54
N PRO A 47 4.84 1.27 -10.60
CA PRO A 47 4.02 0.09 -10.89
C PRO A 47 4.82 -1.20 -11.12
N ALA A 48 6.04 -1.12 -11.64
CA ALA A 48 6.87 -2.29 -11.89
C ALA A 48 7.41 -2.88 -10.59
N LYS A 49 7.92 -2.03 -9.69
CA LYS A 49 8.38 -2.46 -8.36
C LYS A 49 7.25 -2.96 -7.48
N LEU A 50 6.08 -2.32 -7.50
CA LEU A 50 4.92 -2.83 -6.76
C LEU A 50 4.52 -4.24 -7.25
N ARG A 51 4.50 -4.47 -8.57
CA ARG A 51 4.24 -5.81 -9.13
C ARG A 51 5.26 -6.83 -8.65
N ALA A 52 6.55 -6.51 -8.70
CA ALA A 52 7.61 -7.39 -8.24
C ALA A 52 7.47 -7.70 -6.75
N PHE A 53 7.20 -6.69 -5.92
CA PHE A 53 6.95 -6.85 -4.49
C PHE A 53 5.78 -7.79 -4.21
N ILE A 54 4.63 -7.59 -4.86
CA ILE A 54 3.46 -8.47 -4.70
C ILE A 54 3.79 -9.91 -5.12
N ALA A 55 4.58 -10.10 -6.17
CA ALA A 55 5.01 -11.43 -6.59
C ALA A 55 5.92 -12.09 -5.54
N GLY A 56 6.87 -11.35 -4.97
CA GLY A 56 7.74 -11.83 -3.89
C GLY A 56 6.96 -12.21 -2.63
N VAL A 57 6.00 -11.37 -2.21
CA VAL A 57 5.10 -11.66 -1.07
C VAL A 57 4.34 -12.97 -1.31
N LYS A 58 3.77 -13.14 -2.51
CA LYS A 58 3.04 -14.38 -2.84
C LYS A 58 3.94 -15.62 -2.92
N ALA A 59 5.23 -15.44 -3.24
CA ALA A 59 6.22 -16.51 -3.28
C ALA A 59 6.78 -16.86 -1.89
N GLY A 60 6.40 -16.11 -0.85
CA GLY A 60 6.95 -16.27 0.50
C GLY A 60 8.37 -15.73 0.67
N GLU A 61 8.82 -14.84 -0.24
CA GLU A 61 10.19 -14.31 -0.24
C GLU A 61 10.52 -13.56 1.06
N PHE A 62 9.50 -13.04 1.74
CA PHE A 62 9.64 -12.14 2.89
C PHE A 62 9.25 -12.76 4.23
N ASP A 63 8.81 -14.03 4.28
CA ASP A 63 8.32 -14.69 5.50
C ASP A 63 9.38 -14.85 6.61
N HIS A 64 10.65 -14.66 6.26
CA HIS A 64 11.77 -14.65 7.20
C HIS A 64 12.00 -13.29 7.87
N LEU A 65 11.27 -12.25 7.48
CA LEU A 65 11.27 -10.93 8.12
C LEU A 65 10.29 -10.95 9.30
N ILE A 66 10.75 -11.40 10.45
CA ILE A 66 10.03 -11.39 11.74
C ILE A 66 10.92 -10.84 12.83
#